data_AF-A0A0Q6SC39-F1
#
_entry.id   AF-A0A0Q6SC39-F1
#
_cell.length_a   1.000
_cell.length_b   1.000
_cell.length_c   1.000
_cell.angle_alpha   90.00
_cell.angle_beta   90.00
_cell.angle_gamma   90.00
#
_symmetry.space_group_name_H-M   'P 1'
#
loop_
_entity.id
_entity.type
_entity.pdbx_description
1 polymer ?
#
loop_
_entity_poly.entity_id
_entity_poly.type
_entity_poly.pdbx_seq_one_letter_code
_entity_poly.pdbx_strand_id
1 'polypeptide(L)'
;MYRRTLLQTIACLLGFAGMLMAFDARAYSAVARSCIRAELKHGLKTGITQSEAESRIYEIANSIGLAPSGIVVVDCGSLHDGEALYSDGQDGFPQGEYIVYNESWVRLAAGTDPTQLYFILGHEFGHLVNRHALKPNVSQHDKELQADAFGACAVARMNGNWDALEELVRKLRGDFPTNYPSADESVEAAKRSYASCGGVLTAEAGEPQEASGWIYVGVYDNGWSSSSTLSGLDAYSPEDLEGQYLKLNRGANLRDGPFKATAQLANGGCKNSESNIIGGLSAKSTVRIDQVYRLEGDWCSHFIWAQVSPVP
;
A
#
# COMPACT_ATOMS: atom_id res chain seq x y z
N MET A 1 -61.98 -62.89 -5.13
CA MET A 1 -61.55 -62.32 -6.44
C MET A 1 -61.45 -60.81 -6.29
N TYR A 2 -60.24 -60.24 -6.51
CA TYR A 2 -59.91 -58.84 -6.86
C TYR A 2 -60.41 -57.69 -5.94
N ARG A 3 -59.69 -56.61 -5.60
CA ARG A 3 -58.28 -56.14 -5.66
C ARG A 3 -58.29 -54.76 -4.95
N ARG A 4 -57.25 -54.45 -4.15
CA ARG A 4 -56.54 -53.15 -3.91
C ARG A 4 -57.38 -51.86 -3.66
N THR A 5 -57.06 -50.99 -2.69
CA THR A 5 -56.00 -49.94 -2.76
C THR A 5 -55.99 -49.21 -1.38
N LEU A 6 -54.93 -49.33 -0.57
CA LEU A 6 -53.83 -48.36 -0.37
C LEU A 6 -54.26 -46.99 0.20
N LEU A 7 -53.98 -46.74 1.49
CA LEU A 7 -53.42 -45.46 1.98
C LEU A 7 -52.90 -45.64 3.41
N GLN A 8 -51.60 -45.97 3.50
CA GLN A 8 -50.78 -45.85 4.70
C GLN A 8 -50.38 -44.38 4.85
N THR A 9 -50.76 -43.75 5.95
CA THR A 9 -50.17 -42.47 6.39
C THR A 9 -49.11 -42.82 7.43
N ILE A 10 -47.86 -42.99 6.98
CA ILE A 10 -46.70 -43.17 7.86
C ILE A 10 -46.29 -41.79 8.36
N ALA A 11 -46.42 -41.60 9.68
CA ALA A 11 -45.80 -40.52 10.42
C ALA A 11 -44.28 -40.68 10.36
N CYS A 12 -43.61 -39.83 9.57
CA CYS A 12 -42.17 -39.62 9.64
C CYS A 12 -41.93 -38.39 10.52
N LEU A 13 -41.85 -38.63 11.83
CA LEU A 13 -41.35 -37.69 12.83
C LEU A 13 -40.10 -38.32 13.44
N LEU A 14 -39.08 -37.47 13.65
CA LEU A 14 -37.84 -37.70 14.42
C LEU A 14 -36.68 -38.29 13.64
N GLY A 15 -35.72 -37.41 13.32
CA GLY A 15 -34.44 -37.79 12.75
C GLY A 15 -33.60 -36.66 12.13
N PHE A 16 -33.98 -35.38 12.27
CA PHE A 16 -33.04 -34.29 11.97
C PHE A 16 -32.07 -34.15 13.13
N ALA A 17 -31.05 -35.02 13.14
CA ALA A 17 -29.83 -34.75 13.86
C ALA A 17 -29.28 -33.45 13.27
N GLY A 18 -29.33 -32.38 14.06
CA GLY A 18 -28.71 -31.11 13.74
C GLY A 18 -27.23 -31.32 13.50
N MET A 19 -26.86 -31.48 12.23
CA MET A 19 -25.51 -31.24 11.77
C MET A 19 -25.29 -29.74 11.89
N LEU A 20 -24.87 -29.31 13.08
CA LEU A 20 -24.15 -28.07 13.29
C LEU A 20 -22.93 -28.13 12.37
N MET A 21 -23.08 -27.69 11.13
CA MET A 21 -21.97 -27.23 10.32
C MET A 21 -21.45 -26.02 11.08
N ALA A 22 -20.45 -26.24 11.93
CA ALA A 22 -19.58 -25.16 12.36
C ALA A 22 -19.01 -24.57 11.08
N PHE A 23 -19.55 -23.43 10.65
CA PHE A 23 -19.01 -22.66 9.56
C PHE A 23 -17.59 -22.26 10.01
N ASP A 24 -16.57 -22.95 9.48
CA ASP A 24 -15.18 -22.67 9.75
C ASP A 24 -14.92 -21.20 9.39
N ALA A 25 -14.71 -20.37 10.42
CA ALA A 25 -14.37 -18.95 10.32
C ALA A 25 -12.91 -18.74 9.80
N ARG A 26 -12.47 -19.61 8.88
CA ARG A 26 -11.06 -19.91 8.57
C ARG A 26 -10.77 -19.97 7.07
N ALA A 27 -11.41 -19.12 6.27
CA ALA A 27 -11.08 -19.04 4.85
C ALA A 27 -9.70 -18.38 4.68
N TYR A 28 -8.65 -19.20 4.77
CA TYR A 28 -7.28 -18.83 4.42
C TYR A 28 -6.66 -19.92 3.54
N SER A 29 -5.77 -19.54 2.62
CA SER A 29 -5.13 -20.53 1.77
C SER A 29 -4.17 -21.41 2.55
N ALA A 30 -4.06 -22.69 2.15
CA ALA A 30 -3.04 -23.58 2.69
C ALA A 30 -1.62 -23.05 2.48
N VAL A 31 -1.44 -22.22 1.43
CA VAL A 31 -0.19 -21.53 1.09
C VAL A 31 0.16 -20.50 2.16
N ALA A 32 -0.76 -19.58 2.49
CA ALA A 32 -0.53 -18.57 3.51
C ALA A 32 -0.16 -19.19 4.88
N ARG A 33 -0.88 -20.25 5.29
CA ARG A 33 -0.56 -20.99 6.52
C ARG A 33 0.84 -21.59 6.51
N SER A 34 1.27 -22.14 5.37
CA SER A 34 2.58 -22.75 5.22
C SER A 34 3.69 -21.71 5.38
N CYS A 35 3.53 -20.54 4.75
CA CYS A 35 4.47 -19.42 4.87
C CYS A 35 4.56 -18.91 6.32
N ILE A 36 3.43 -18.67 6.99
CA ILE A 36 3.43 -18.22 8.39
C ILE A 36 4.13 -19.24 9.29
N ARG A 37 3.86 -20.54 9.13
CA ARG A 37 4.54 -21.60 9.90
C ARG A 37 6.05 -21.64 9.63
N ALA A 38 6.46 -21.43 8.38
CA ALA A 38 7.87 -21.39 8.01
C ALA A 38 8.57 -20.21 8.71
N GLU A 39 8.02 -19.00 8.60
CA GLU A 39 8.57 -17.81 9.27
C GLU A 39 8.66 -17.99 10.79
N LEU A 40 7.63 -18.52 11.42
CA LEU A 40 7.63 -18.77 12.86
C LEU A 40 8.68 -19.81 13.29
N LYS A 41 8.90 -20.86 12.48
CA LYS A 41 9.88 -21.92 12.77
C LYS A 41 11.32 -21.41 12.67
N HIS A 42 11.59 -20.49 11.76
CA HIS A 42 12.92 -19.88 11.61
C HIS A 42 13.22 -18.82 12.70
N GLY A 43 12.27 -18.62 13.62
CA GLY A 43 12.17 -17.42 14.42
C GLY A 43 11.72 -16.30 13.48
N LEU A 44 10.55 -15.69 13.72
CA LEU A 44 10.21 -14.39 13.15
C LEU A 44 11.50 -13.59 13.11
N LYS A 45 11.92 -13.05 11.96
CA LYS A 45 13.18 -12.31 11.83
C LYS A 45 13.27 -11.26 12.93
N THR A 46 13.80 -11.66 14.08
CA THR A 46 13.90 -10.87 15.32
C THR A 46 15.12 -9.97 15.22
N GLY A 47 15.86 -10.04 14.11
CA GLY A 47 16.91 -9.13 13.72
C GLY A 47 16.35 -7.85 13.10
N ILE A 48 15.74 -7.00 13.92
CA ILE A 48 15.80 -5.51 13.89
C ILE A 48 15.32 -4.77 12.60
N THR A 49 15.17 -5.39 11.43
CA THR A 49 14.74 -4.70 10.20
C THR A 49 13.28 -5.02 9.88
N GLN A 50 12.40 -4.07 10.21
CA GLN A 50 11.02 -4.01 9.75
C GLN A 50 10.99 -4.08 8.20
N SER A 51 10.08 -4.87 7.64
CA SER A 51 9.91 -4.89 6.18
C SER A 51 9.28 -3.59 5.69
N GLU A 52 9.46 -3.24 4.42
CA GLU A 52 8.79 -2.07 3.82
C GLU A 52 7.27 -2.18 3.99
N ALA A 53 6.68 -3.35 3.73
CA ALA A 53 5.25 -3.59 3.90
C ALA A 53 4.80 -3.41 5.35
N GLU A 54 5.57 -3.90 6.33
CA GLU A 54 5.27 -3.72 7.74
C GLU A 54 5.33 -2.24 8.14
N SER A 55 6.32 -1.48 7.65
CA SER A 55 6.39 -0.02 7.88
C SER A 55 5.16 0.69 7.32
N ARG A 56 4.72 0.33 6.11
CA ARG A 56 3.55 0.94 5.47
C ARG A 56 2.25 0.61 6.20
N ILE A 57 2.08 -0.62 6.69
CA ILE A 57 0.94 -0.99 7.53
C ILE A 57 0.92 -0.16 8.81
N TYR A 58 2.08 0.08 9.42
CA TYR A 58 2.16 0.87 10.65
C TYR A 58 1.83 2.35 10.39
N GLU A 59 2.30 2.91 9.28
CA GLU A 59 1.94 4.26 8.82
C GLU A 59 0.42 4.38 8.61
N ILE A 60 -0.17 3.40 7.89
CA ILE A 60 -1.62 3.35 7.67
C ILE A 60 -2.38 3.28 9.00
N ALA A 61 -2.01 2.35 9.88
CA ALA A 61 -2.68 2.19 11.18
C ALA A 61 -2.64 3.50 11.99
N ASN A 62 -1.47 4.14 12.07
CA ASN A 62 -1.32 5.38 12.80
C ASN A 62 -2.13 6.53 12.18
N SER A 63 -2.23 6.61 10.85
CA SER A 63 -2.95 7.70 10.16
C SER A 63 -4.48 7.67 10.40
N ILE A 64 -5.00 6.51 10.81
CA ILE A 64 -6.41 6.30 11.19
C ILE A 64 -6.61 6.10 12.70
N GLY A 65 -5.58 6.31 13.51
CA GLY A 65 -5.66 6.26 14.98
C GLY A 65 -5.72 4.84 15.57
N LEU A 66 -5.22 3.83 14.85
CA LEU A 66 -5.08 2.46 15.34
C LEU A 66 -3.64 2.18 15.75
N ALA A 67 -3.47 1.44 16.85
CA ALA A 67 -2.16 0.88 17.20
C ALA A 67 -1.87 -0.33 16.30
N PRO A 68 -0.74 -0.39 15.59
CA PRO A 68 -0.41 -1.52 14.71
C PRO A 68 0.01 -2.79 15.49
N SER A 69 0.00 -2.75 16.82
CA SER A 69 0.46 -3.84 17.67
C SER A 69 -0.36 -5.11 17.46
N GLY A 70 0.33 -6.24 17.27
CA GLY A 70 -0.29 -7.57 17.20
C GLY A 70 -0.57 -8.07 15.78
N ILE A 71 -0.24 -7.29 14.75
CA ILE A 71 -0.29 -7.70 13.35
C ILE A 71 1.08 -8.24 12.94
N VAL A 72 1.11 -9.43 12.35
CA VAL A 72 2.32 -10.04 11.80
C VAL A 72 2.26 -9.97 10.29
N VAL A 73 3.20 -9.25 9.67
CA VAL A 73 3.29 -9.12 8.21
C VAL A 73 4.30 -10.13 7.67
N VAL A 74 3.89 -10.98 6.74
CA VAL A 74 4.67 -12.11 6.22
C VAL A 74 4.78 -12.03 4.70
N ASP A 75 6.00 -11.95 4.19
CA ASP A 75 6.27 -12.16 2.76
C ASP A 75 6.21 -13.66 2.43
N CYS A 76 5.45 -13.98 1.39
CA CYS A 76 5.18 -15.33 0.93
C CYS A 76 5.17 -15.33 -0.61
N GLY A 77 6.34 -15.49 -1.21
CA GLY A 77 6.48 -15.52 -2.68
C GLY A 77 5.76 -16.67 -3.40
N SER A 78 5.22 -17.65 -2.66
CA SER A 78 4.37 -18.72 -3.19
C SER A 78 2.88 -18.37 -3.20
N LEU A 79 2.47 -17.31 -2.50
CA LEU A 79 1.12 -16.75 -2.60
C LEU A 79 0.98 -16.06 -3.95
N HIS A 80 -0.21 -16.04 -4.54
CA HIS A 80 -0.43 -15.34 -5.80
C HIS A 80 -0.45 -13.83 -5.63
N ASP A 81 -1.02 -13.35 -4.52
CA ASP A 81 -1.38 -11.96 -4.24
C ASP A 81 -1.20 -11.65 -2.74
N GLY A 82 -2.25 -11.20 -2.04
CA GLY A 82 -2.28 -10.85 -0.62
C GLY A 82 -3.48 -11.46 0.07
N GLU A 83 -3.32 -11.78 1.36
CA GLU A 83 -4.38 -12.29 2.22
C GLU A 83 -4.25 -11.74 3.64
N ALA A 84 -5.38 -11.36 4.23
CA ALA A 84 -5.51 -11.03 5.64
C ALA A 84 -6.15 -12.18 6.43
N LEU A 85 -5.52 -12.56 7.55
CA LEU A 85 -5.90 -13.74 8.32
C LEU A 85 -6.05 -13.43 9.81
N TYR A 86 -6.98 -14.15 10.43
CA TYR A 86 -7.10 -14.25 11.89
C TYR A 86 -7.03 -15.72 12.30
N SER A 87 -6.28 -16.01 13.36
CA SER A 87 -6.29 -17.32 14.03
C SER A 87 -6.62 -17.19 15.50
N ASP A 88 -7.46 -18.09 16.00
CA ASP A 88 -7.89 -18.22 17.39
C ASP A 88 -7.00 -19.18 18.21
N GLY A 89 -5.97 -19.78 17.62
CA GLY A 89 -5.09 -20.73 18.30
C GLY A 89 -5.59 -22.18 18.36
N GLN A 90 -6.85 -22.45 18.01
CA GLN A 90 -7.51 -23.71 18.38
C GLN A 90 -7.09 -24.91 17.52
N ASP A 91 -6.56 -24.68 16.32
CA ASP A 91 -6.11 -25.73 15.39
C ASP A 91 -4.58 -25.97 15.43
N GLY A 92 -3.93 -25.51 16.52
CA GLY A 92 -2.47 -25.57 16.69
C GLY A 92 -1.72 -24.58 15.80
N PHE A 93 -2.43 -23.73 15.04
CA PHE A 93 -1.84 -22.55 14.41
C PHE A 93 -1.73 -21.42 15.44
N PRO A 94 -0.65 -20.63 15.47
CA PRO A 94 -0.53 -19.58 16.48
C PRO A 94 -1.63 -18.53 16.37
N GLN A 95 -2.14 -18.14 17.54
CA GLN A 95 -3.13 -17.08 17.64
C GLN A 95 -2.52 -15.75 17.19
N GLY A 96 -3.23 -15.01 16.35
CA GLY A 96 -2.76 -13.71 15.87
C GLY A 96 -3.53 -13.19 14.66
N GLU A 97 -3.18 -11.96 14.28
CA GLU A 97 -3.60 -11.32 13.04
C GLU A 97 -2.42 -11.29 12.08
N TYR A 98 -2.65 -11.72 10.85
CA TYR A 98 -1.59 -11.86 9.85
C TYR A 98 -1.98 -11.14 8.57
N ILE A 99 -1.01 -10.46 7.95
CA ILE A 99 -1.11 -10.03 6.56
C ILE A 99 -0.02 -10.79 5.83
N VAL A 100 -0.42 -11.65 4.90
CA VAL A 100 0.51 -12.43 4.06
C VAL A 100 0.44 -11.85 2.67
N TYR A 101 1.58 -11.60 2.04
CA TYR A 101 1.61 -11.03 0.70
C TYR A 101 2.76 -11.60 -0.12
N ASN A 102 2.61 -11.59 -1.44
CA ASN A 102 3.71 -11.84 -2.36
C ASN A 102 4.38 -10.51 -2.73
N GLU A 103 5.60 -10.28 -2.27
CA GLU A 103 6.35 -9.05 -2.56
C GLU A 103 6.47 -8.77 -4.07
N SER A 104 6.73 -9.78 -4.88
CA SER A 104 6.88 -9.62 -6.33
C SER A 104 5.58 -9.18 -6.99
N TRP A 105 4.45 -9.75 -6.56
CA TRP A 105 3.13 -9.33 -7.04
C TRP A 105 2.82 -7.89 -6.61
N VAL A 106 3.02 -7.54 -5.34
CA VAL A 106 2.78 -6.17 -4.84
C VAL A 106 3.59 -5.14 -5.63
N ARG A 107 4.89 -5.40 -5.87
CA ARG A 107 5.76 -4.50 -6.65
C ARG A 107 5.28 -4.37 -8.10
N LEU A 108 4.80 -5.44 -8.72
CA LEU A 108 4.25 -5.40 -10.08
C LEU A 108 2.89 -4.68 -10.14
N ALA A 109 2.06 -4.87 -9.12
CA ALA A 109 0.74 -4.27 -9.02
C ALA A 109 0.84 -2.76 -8.80
N ALA A 110 1.58 -2.32 -7.77
CA ALA A 110 1.71 -0.92 -7.37
C ALA A 110 2.72 -0.10 -8.19
N GLY A 111 3.65 -0.76 -8.90
CA GLY A 111 4.70 -0.07 -9.64
C GLY A 111 5.57 0.80 -8.73
N THR A 112 5.67 2.09 -9.05
CA THR A 112 6.53 3.06 -8.32
C THR A 112 5.74 4.11 -7.55
N ASP A 113 4.40 4.11 -7.63
CA ASP A 113 3.57 5.09 -6.94
C ASP A 113 3.22 4.60 -5.52
N PRO A 114 3.65 5.29 -4.45
CA PRO A 114 3.34 4.89 -3.09
C PRO A 114 1.84 4.87 -2.78
N THR A 115 1.02 5.66 -3.48
CA THR A 115 -0.46 5.64 -3.40
C THR A 115 -0.98 4.22 -3.62
N GLN A 116 -0.47 3.55 -4.65
CA GLN A 116 -0.92 2.23 -5.02
C GLN A 116 -0.53 1.18 -3.98
N LEU A 117 0.65 1.33 -3.37
CA LEU A 117 1.09 0.48 -2.27
C LEU A 117 0.22 0.68 -1.02
N TYR A 118 -0.11 1.92 -0.66
CA TYR A 118 -1.01 2.21 0.46
C TYR A 118 -2.39 1.60 0.25
N PHE A 119 -2.90 1.59 -0.97
CA PHE A 119 -4.17 0.94 -1.27
C PHE A 119 -4.11 -0.57 -1.06
N ILE A 120 -3.14 -1.26 -1.66
CA ILE A 120 -3.03 -2.74 -1.57
C ILE A 120 -2.91 -3.18 -0.12
N LEU A 121 -1.98 -2.57 0.63
CA LEU A 121 -1.76 -2.94 2.03
C LEU A 121 -2.91 -2.46 2.92
N GLY A 122 -3.49 -1.30 2.62
CA GLY A 122 -4.67 -0.79 3.28
C GLY A 122 -5.87 -1.72 3.10
N HIS A 123 -6.09 -2.25 1.90
CA HIS A 123 -7.16 -3.21 1.60
C HIS A 123 -7.07 -4.45 2.50
N GLU A 124 -5.90 -5.11 2.54
CA GLU A 124 -5.68 -6.26 3.43
C GLU A 124 -5.86 -5.90 4.91
N PHE A 125 -5.34 -4.75 5.32
CA PHE A 125 -5.54 -4.29 6.68
C PHE A 125 -7.03 -4.01 6.99
N GLY A 126 -7.79 -3.55 6.01
CA GLY A 126 -9.23 -3.36 6.08
C GLY A 126 -9.97 -4.66 6.36
N HIS A 127 -9.51 -5.80 5.84
CA HIS A 127 -10.09 -7.11 6.20
C HIS A 127 -9.91 -7.45 7.69
N LEU A 128 -8.76 -7.10 8.27
CA LEU A 128 -8.49 -7.29 9.71
C LEU A 128 -9.33 -6.33 10.55
N VAL A 129 -9.32 -5.03 10.25
CA VAL A 129 -10.05 -4.01 11.00
C VAL A 129 -11.55 -4.30 11.00
N ASN A 130 -12.10 -4.70 9.85
CA ASN A 130 -13.51 -5.07 9.74
C ASN A 130 -13.83 -6.47 10.27
N ARG A 131 -12.83 -7.23 10.75
CA ARG A 131 -12.97 -8.60 11.26
C ARG A 131 -13.68 -9.52 10.27
N HIS A 132 -13.35 -9.43 8.97
CA HIS A 132 -14.04 -10.16 7.91
C HIS A 132 -13.98 -11.69 8.07
N ALA A 133 -12.88 -12.21 8.62
CA ALA A 133 -12.72 -13.63 8.95
C ALA A 133 -13.78 -14.12 9.95
N LEU A 134 -14.25 -13.25 10.85
CA LEU A 134 -15.21 -13.57 11.92
C LEU A 134 -16.67 -13.28 11.54
N LYS A 135 -16.93 -12.85 10.30
CA LYS A 135 -18.24 -12.43 9.82
C LYS A 135 -18.72 -13.33 8.66
N PRO A 136 -19.16 -14.57 8.92
CA PRO A 136 -19.59 -15.50 7.86
C PRO A 136 -20.89 -15.04 7.17
N ASN A 137 -21.71 -14.22 7.84
CA ASN A 137 -22.98 -13.71 7.31
C ASN A 137 -22.82 -12.49 6.39
N VAL A 138 -21.62 -11.94 6.26
CA VAL A 138 -21.33 -10.87 5.30
C VAL A 138 -20.83 -11.54 4.01
N SER A 139 -21.44 -11.19 2.88
CA SER A 139 -21.08 -11.76 1.58
C SER A 139 -19.62 -11.44 1.23
N GLN A 140 -18.98 -12.25 0.38
CA GLN A 140 -17.63 -11.93 -0.09
C GLN A 140 -17.62 -10.57 -0.78
N HIS A 141 -18.59 -10.31 -1.66
CA HIS A 141 -18.76 -9.03 -2.35
C HIS A 141 -18.77 -7.83 -1.39
N ASP A 142 -19.57 -7.88 -0.32
CA ASP A 142 -19.63 -6.80 0.67
C ASP A 142 -18.34 -6.65 1.49
N LYS A 143 -17.64 -7.77 1.78
CA LYS A 143 -16.34 -7.74 2.47
C LYS A 143 -15.30 -7.02 1.61
N GLU A 144 -15.23 -7.35 0.33
CA GLU A 144 -14.32 -6.72 -0.62
C GLU A 144 -14.61 -5.22 -0.76
N LEU A 145 -15.87 -4.81 -0.89
CA LEU A 145 -16.23 -3.40 -0.95
C LEU A 145 -15.87 -2.63 0.34
N GLN A 146 -16.01 -3.25 1.51
CA GLN A 146 -15.59 -2.67 2.79
C GLN A 146 -14.06 -2.53 2.86
N ALA A 147 -13.32 -3.51 2.35
CA ALA A 147 -11.86 -3.47 2.28
C ALA A 147 -11.36 -2.42 1.27
N ASP A 148 -11.98 -2.32 0.09
CA ASP A 148 -11.70 -1.29 -0.91
C ASP A 148 -11.95 0.12 -0.36
N ALA A 149 -13.08 0.31 0.33
CA ALA A 149 -13.37 1.57 1.01
C ALA A 149 -12.30 1.89 2.07
N PHE A 150 -11.89 0.92 2.87
CA PHE A 150 -10.86 1.14 3.88
C PHE A 150 -9.50 1.47 3.24
N GLY A 151 -9.08 0.72 2.21
CA GLY A 151 -7.84 0.98 1.47
C GLY A 151 -7.83 2.39 0.88
N ALA A 152 -8.95 2.84 0.30
CA ALA A 152 -9.06 4.19 -0.22
C ALA A 152 -9.01 5.28 0.86
N CYS A 153 -9.59 5.03 2.03
CA CYS A 153 -9.45 5.93 3.18
C CYS A 153 -7.99 6.02 3.64
N ALA A 154 -7.27 4.89 3.67
CA ALA A 154 -5.85 4.87 3.99
C ALA A 154 -5.06 5.74 2.99
N VAL A 155 -5.32 5.60 1.68
CA VAL A 155 -4.69 6.46 0.66
C VAL A 155 -4.96 7.94 0.92
N ALA A 156 -6.22 8.32 1.20
CA ALA A 156 -6.56 9.70 1.52
C ALA A 156 -5.78 10.24 2.73
N ARG A 157 -5.67 9.45 3.80
CA ARG A 157 -4.92 9.84 5.01
C ARG A 157 -3.42 9.92 4.80
N MET A 158 -2.90 9.22 3.80
CA MET A 158 -1.50 9.31 3.38
C MET A 158 -1.28 10.38 2.29
N ASN A 159 -2.28 11.23 1.99
CA ASN A 159 -2.26 12.22 0.92
C ASN A 159 -1.89 11.63 -0.45
N GLY A 160 -2.33 10.39 -0.72
CA GLY A 160 -2.10 9.74 -2.00
C GLY A 160 -2.97 10.34 -3.12
N ASN A 161 -2.63 10.02 -4.37
CA ASN A 161 -3.32 10.56 -5.56
C ASN A 161 -4.57 9.71 -5.93
N TRP A 162 -5.72 10.36 -6.14
CA TRP A 162 -6.96 9.66 -6.53
C TRP A 162 -6.83 8.93 -7.88
N ASP A 163 -6.25 9.56 -8.89
CA ASP A 163 -6.18 8.98 -10.24
C ASP A 163 -5.32 7.70 -10.24
N ALA A 164 -4.20 7.71 -9.53
CA ALA A 164 -3.34 6.55 -9.35
C ALA A 164 -4.03 5.41 -8.57
N LEU A 165 -4.85 5.75 -7.57
CA LEU A 165 -5.70 4.80 -6.87
C LEU A 165 -6.76 4.20 -7.81
N GLU A 166 -7.50 5.03 -8.55
CA GLU A 166 -8.53 4.57 -9.47
C GLU A 166 -7.94 3.67 -10.57
N GLU A 167 -6.82 4.06 -11.15
CA GLU A 167 -6.08 3.25 -12.13
C GLU A 167 -5.75 1.87 -11.56
N LEU A 168 -5.22 1.82 -10.33
CA LEU A 168 -4.90 0.56 -9.68
C LEU A 168 -6.14 -0.30 -9.44
N VAL A 169 -7.23 0.27 -8.90
CA VAL A 169 -8.46 -0.48 -8.63
C VAL A 169 -8.98 -1.11 -9.92
N ARG A 170 -9.00 -0.35 -11.02
CA ARG A 170 -9.43 -0.86 -12.33
C ARG A 170 -8.50 -1.94 -12.87
N LYS A 171 -7.19 -1.80 -12.67
CA LYS A 171 -6.18 -2.82 -13.03
C LYS A 171 -6.35 -4.10 -12.21
N LEU A 172 -6.61 -3.97 -10.90
CA LEU A 172 -6.72 -5.10 -9.98
C LEU A 172 -8.04 -5.84 -10.08
N ARG A 173 -9.13 -5.19 -10.49
CA ARG A 173 -10.50 -5.74 -10.54
C ARG A 173 -10.94 -6.12 -11.98
N GLY A 174 -10.14 -6.96 -12.64
CA GLY A 174 -10.48 -7.57 -13.94
C GLY A 174 -11.70 -8.52 -13.90
N ASP A 175 -11.76 -9.51 -14.81
CA ASP A 175 -12.84 -10.51 -14.85
C ASP A 175 -12.73 -11.50 -13.67
N PHE A 176 -13.12 -11.07 -12.47
CA PHE A 176 -13.23 -11.93 -11.29
C PHE A 176 -14.52 -12.75 -11.30
N PRO A 177 -14.57 -13.84 -10.51
CA PRO A 177 -15.81 -14.60 -10.32
C PRO A 177 -16.95 -13.71 -9.81
N THR A 178 -18.20 -14.10 -10.07
CA THR A 178 -19.41 -13.30 -9.81
C THR A 178 -19.67 -12.94 -8.33
N ASN A 179 -18.91 -13.48 -7.39
CA ASN A 179 -19.02 -13.17 -5.96
C ASN A 179 -18.06 -12.06 -5.48
N TYR A 180 -17.26 -11.48 -6.39
CA TYR A 180 -16.42 -10.30 -6.15
C TYR A 180 -17.07 -9.05 -6.77
N PRO A 181 -16.80 -7.85 -6.23
CA PRO A 181 -17.29 -6.62 -6.84
C PRO A 181 -16.62 -6.38 -8.19
N SER A 182 -17.37 -5.77 -9.10
CA SER A 182 -16.83 -5.23 -10.34
C SER A 182 -15.84 -4.09 -10.07
N ALA A 183 -15.03 -3.74 -11.08
CA ALA A 183 -14.17 -2.57 -11.02
C ALA A 183 -14.95 -1.29 -10.70
N ASP A 184 -16.10 -1.09 -11.32
CA ASP A 184 -16.90 0.13 -11.12
C ASP A 184 -17.49 0.20 -9.70
N GLU A 185 -17.98 -0.91 -9.14
CA GLU A 185 -18.44 -0.95 -7.75
C GLU A 185 -17.29 -0.66 -6.77
N SER A 186 -16.11 -1.23 -7.02
CA SER A 186 -14.91 -1.03 -6.21
C SER A 186 -14.43 0.41 -6.26
N VAL A 187 -14.38 1.02 -7.46
CA VAL A 187 -14.03 2.44 -7.66
C VAL A 187 -15.04 3.33 -6.93
N GLU A 188 -16.33 3.05 -7.04
CA GLU A 188 -17.36 3.85 -6.36
C GLU A 188 -17.29 3.74 -4.83
N ALA A 189 -17.00 2.55 -4.29
CA ALA A 189 -16.75 2.38 -2.85
C ALA A 189 -15.49 3.12 -2.40
N ALA A 190 -14.39 2.98 -3.15
CA ALA A 190 -13.15 3.68 -2.92
C ALA A 190 -13.34 5.21 -2.95
N LYS A 191 -14.04 5.73 -3.96
CA LYS A 191 -14.28 7.16 -4.19
C LYS A 191 -14.98 7.83 -3.01
N ARG A 192 -16.07 7.22 -2.54
CA ARG A 192 -16.83 7.73 -1.39
C ARG A 192 -15.98 7.77 -0.13
N SER A 193 -15.19 6.73 0.10
CA SER A 193 -14.37 6.60 1.31
C SER A 193 -13.14 7.49 1.29
N TYR A 194 -12.48 7.59 0.14
CA TYR A 194 -11.35 8.50 -0.07
C TYR A 194 -11.76 9.95 0.23
N ALA A 195 -12.89 10.41 -0.32
CA ALA A 195 -13.44 11.74 -0.05
C ALA A 195 -13.81 11.95 1.42
N SER A 196 -14.49 10.98 2.04
CA SER A 196 -14.91 11.09 3.45
C SER A 196 -13.73 11.11 4.42
N CYS A 197 -12.60 10.54 4.02
CA CYS A 197 -11.35 10.56 4.79
C CYS A 197 -10.46 11.78 4.53
N GLY A 198 -10.97 12.78 3.79
CA GLY A 198 -10.28 14.05 3.54
C GLY A 198 -9.48 14.09 2.24
N GLY A 199 -9.57 13.04 1.43
CA GLY A 199 -8.93 13.00 0.12
C GLY A 199 -9.64 13.93 -0.87
N VAL A 200 -8.86 14.58 -1.73
CA VAL A 200 -9.38 15.43 -2.80
C VAL A 200 -9.60 14.58 -4.05
N LEU A 201 -10.87 14.28 -4.35
CA LEU A 201 -11.24 13.66 -5.62
C LEU A 201 -10.96 14.68 -6.71
N THR A 202 -10.02 14.37 -7.58
CA THR A 202 -9.67 15.18 -8.73
C THR A 202 -10.91 15.35 -9.63
N ALA A 203 -11.57 16.50 -9.54
CA ALA A 203 -12.55 16.99 -10.53
C ALA A 203 -12.19 18.36 -11.10
N GLU A 204 -11.08 18.93 -10.64
CA GLU A 204 -10.35 19.95 -11.35
C GLU A 204 -8.90 19.46 -11.31
N ALA A 205 -8.34 19.11 -12.46
CA ALA A 205 -6.99 19.59 -12.70
C ALA A 205 -7.11 21.12 -12.67
N GLY A 206 -7.18 21.70 -11.46
CA GLY A 206 -6.58 22.99 -11.27
C GLY A 206 -5.20 22.81 -11.88
N GLU A 207 -4.88 23.66 -12.85
CA GLU A 207 -3.59 23.65 -13.53
C GLU A 207 -2.52 23.21 -12.54
N PRO A 208 -1.69 22.20 -12.90
CA PRO A 208 -0.80 21.50 -11.98
C PRO A 208 -0.32 22.49 -10.95
N GLN A 209 -0.87 22.39 -9.74
CA GLN A 209 -0.83 23.49 -8.78
C GLN A 209 0.61 23.96 -8.76
N GLU A 210 0.83 25.25 -9.06
CA GLU A 210 2.15 25.87 -9.30
C GLU A 210 3.01 25.85 -8.03
N ALA A 211 3.14 24.70 -7.38
CA ALA A 211 3.72 24.53 -6.09
C ALA A 211 5.20 24.34 -6.32
N SER A 212 5.92 25.45 -6.17
CA SER A 212 7.36 25.40 -5.99
C SER A 212 7.69 24.64 -4.71
N GLY A 213 8.76 23.87 -4.72
CA GLY A 213 9.20 23.12 -3.55
C GLY A 213 10.55 22.46 -3.77
N TRP A 214 11.02 21.72 -2.79
CA TRP A 214 12.32 21.06 -2.82
C TRP A 214 12.19 19.61 -3.25
N ILE A 215 13.05 19.19 -4.18
CA ILE A 215 13.21 17.79 -4.57
C ILE A 215 14.63 17.31 -4.32
N TYR A 216 14.77 16.01 -4.06
CA TYR A 216 16.07 15.36 -4.07
C TYR A 216 16.50 15.09 -5.51
N VAL A 217 17.65 15.65 -5.91
CA VAL A 217 18.17 15.52 -7.27
C VAL A 217 18.97 14.23 -7.43
N GLY A 218 19.87 13.94 -6.50
CA GLY A 218 20.74 12.77 -6.56
C GLY A 218 22.05 12.96 -5.79
N VAL A 219 22.99 12.03 -6.02
CA VAL A 219 24.36 12.12 -5.49
C VAL A 219 25.30 12.61 -6.57
N TYR A 220 26.14 13.60 -6.24
CA TYR A 220 27.21 14.11 -7.10
C TYR A 220 28.59 13.91 -6.45
N ASP A 221 29.39 13.02 -7.01
CA ASP A 221 30.79 12.77 -6.64
C ASP A 221 31.64 12.68 -7.90
N ASN A 222 32.20 13.82 -8.31
CA ASN A 222 32.91 13.97 -9.58
C ASN A 222 32.09 13.54 -10.82
N GLY A 223 30.75 13.55 -10.67
CA GLY A 223 29.79 13.04 -11.63
C GLY A 223 28.50 12.65 -10.94
N TRP A 224 27.39 12.62 -11.69
CA TRP A 224 26.09 12.22 -11.17
C TRP A 224 25.98 10.70 -11.04
N SER A 225 25.41 10.23 -9.93
CA SER A 225 25.01 8.82 -9.83
C SER A 225 23.91 8.49 -10.84
N SER A 226 23.84 7.24 -11.30
CA SER A 226 22.80 6.74 -12.22
C SER A 226 21.36 6.81 -11.65
N SER A 227 21.20 7.09 -10.36
CA SER A 227 19.92 7.11 -9.65
C SER A 227 19.29 8.50 -9.54
N SER A 228 19.70 9.45 -10.39
CA SER A 228 19.22 10.83 -10.33
C SER A 228 17.76 10.99 -10.72
N THR A 229 17.10 11.95 -10.07
CA THR A 229 15.70 12.29 -10.28
C THR A 229 15.48 13.07 -11.58
N LEU A 230 16.50 13.80 -12.07
CA LEU A 230 16.45 14.60 -13.29
C LEU A 230 17.22 13.95 -14.45
N SER A 231 16.71 14.14 -15.67
CA SER A 231 17.33 13.70 -16.92
C SER A 231 18.38 14.69 -17.41
N GLY A 232 19.42 14.21 -18.09
CA GLY A 232 20.38 15.09 -18.79
C GLY A 232 21.35 15.84 -17.87
N LEU A 233 21.54 15.34 -16.65
CA LEU A 233 22.45 15.93 -15.67
C LEU A 233 23.93 15.80 -16.04
N ASP A 234 24.30 14.87 -16.93
CA ASP A 234 25.70 14.57 -17.30
C ASP A 234 26.46 15.80 -17.85
N ALA A 235 25.73 16.81 -18.32
CA ALA A 235 26.30 18.04 -18.85
C ALA A 235 26.49 19.16 -17.80
N TYR A 236 26.10 18.94 -16.55
CA TYR A 236 26.03 19.99 -15.52
C TYR A 236 26.73 19.56 -14.23
N SER A 237 27.45 20.47 -13.57
CA SER A 237 27.69 20.35 -12.13
C SER A 237 26.44 20.78 -11.35
N PRO A 238 26.31 20.45 -10.06
CA PRO A 238 25.17 20.91 -9.25
C PRO A 238 24.96 22.42 -9.31
N GLU A 239 26.04 23.20 -9.26
CA GLU A 239 26.01 24.66 -9.30
C GLU A 239 25.52 25.21 -10.65
N ASP A 240 25.68 24.46 -11.74
CA ASP A 240 25.23 24.85 -13.07
C ASP A 240 23.73 24.60 -13.31
N LEU A 241 23.04 23.95 -12.36
CA LEU A 241 21.63 23.61 -12.52
C LEU A 241 20.70 24.81 -12.34
N GLU A 242 21.09 25.85 -11.58
CA GLU A 242 20.22 27.01 -11.34
C GLU A 242 19.83 27.71 -12.65
N GLY A 243 18.53 27.92 -12.83
CA GLY A 243 17.94 28.47 -14.05
C GLY A 243 17.72 27.46 -15.18
N GLN A 244 18.17 26.22 -15.05
CA GLN A 244 17.96 25.19 -16.05
C GLN A 244 16.52 24.65 -16.03
N TYR A 245 16.09 24.18 -17.20
CA TYR A 245 14.81 23.49 -17.39
C TYR A 245 15.07 22.02 -17.64
N LEU A 246 14.73 21.18 -16.67
CA LEU A 246 15.08 19.76 -16.69
C LEU A 246 13.84 18.91 -16.53
N LYS A 247 13.83 17.75 -17.20
CA LYS A 247 12.76 16.76 -17.07
C LYS A 247 13.04 15.80 -15.94
N LEU A 248 11.98 15.42 -15.24
CA LEU A 248 12.03 14.35 -14.25
C LEU A 248 12.12 12.98 -14.94
N ASN A 249 13.11 12.17 -14.56
CA ASN A 249 13.22 10.77 -14.99
C ASN A 249 12.15 9.88 -14.33
N ARG A 250 11.71 10.24 -13.13
CA ARG A 250 10.73 9.53 -12.28
C ARG A 250 9.92 10.52 -11.47
N GLY A 251 8.84 10.07 -10.84
CA GLY A 251 8.09 10.90 -9.90
C GLY A 251 8.98 11.40 -8.75
N ALA A 252 8.68 12.59 -8.22
CA ALA A 252 9.44 13.20 -7.13
C ALA A 252 8.50 13.80 -6.08
N ASN A 253 8.80 13.57 -4.80
CA ASN A 253 8.09 14.24 -3.71
C ASN A 253 8.56 15.69 -3.62
N LEU A 254 7.61 16.64 -3.64
CA LEU A 254 7.87 18.04 -3.31
C LEU A 254 7.88 18.20 -1.80
N ARG A 255 8.86 18.94 -1.30
CA ARG A 255 9.02 19.22 0.13
C ARG A 255 9.11 20.70 0.43
N ASP A 256 8.78 21.08 1.67
CA ASP A 256 8.86 22.46 2.16
C ASP A 256 10.30 22.94 2.45
N GLY A 257 11.29 22.04 2.32
CA GLY A 257 12.71 22.33 2.47
C GLY A 257 13.58 21.15 2.01
N PRO A 258 14.90 21.33 1.85
CA PRO A 258 15.81 20.21 1.71
C PRO A 258 15.92 19.45 3.04
N PHE A 259 16.48 18.25 3.01
CA PHE A 259 16.88 17.58 4.23
C PHE A 259 17.96 18.38 4.96
N LYS A 260 18.05 18.18 6.27
CA LYS A 260 19.13 18.75 7.10
C LYS A 260 20.01 17.63 7.60
N ALA A 261 21.31 17.69 7.36
CA ALA A 261 22.23 16.75 7.99
C ALA A 261 22.25 17.00 9.49
N THR A 262 22.19 15.92 10.26
CA THR A 262 22.24 15.94 11.73
C THR A 262 23.52 15.30 12.25
N ALA A 263 24.10 14.36 11.50
CA ALA A 263 25.41 13.78 11.78
C ALA A 263 25.97 13.08 10.53
N GLN A 264 27.29 13.09 10.38
CA GLN A 264 27.99 12.18 9.46
C GLN A 264 28.20 10.83 10.16
N LEU A 265 27.91 9.75 9.45
CA LEU A 265 28.09 8.39 9.93
C LEU A 265 29.49 7.88 9.56
N ALA A 266 30.05 6.99 10.37
CA ALA A 266 31.40 6.45 10.18
C ALA A 266 31.60 5.69 8.86
N ASN A 267 30.52 5.24 8.23
CA ASN A 267 30.53 4.56 6.93
C ASN A 267 30.41 5.53 5.73
N GLY A 268 30.50 6.85 5.95
CA GLY A 268 30.18 7.83 4.90
C GLY A 268 28.67 7.96 4.67
N GLY A 269 27.81 7.49 5.57
CA GLY A 269 26.39 7.82 5.51
C GLY A 269 26.13 9.22 6.10
N CYS A 270 24.93 9.76 5.84
CA CYS A 270 24.46 10.98 6.49
C CYS A 270 23.17 10.68 7.24
N LYS A 271 23.17 10.94 8.54
CA LYS A 271 21.92 10.98 9.31
C LYS A 271 21.27 12.32 9.04
N ASN A 272 20.00 12.32 8.66
CA ASN A 272 19.28 13.52 8.29
C ASN A 272 17.98 13.68 9.09
N SER A 273 17.50 14.91 9.15
CA SER A 273 16.12 15.25 9.51
C SER A 273 15.37 15.54 8.22
N GLU A 274 14.27 14.83 7.99
CA GLU A 274 13.42 15.04 6.84
C GLU A 274 12.59 16.33 6.97
N SER A 275 12.33 16.96 5.83
CA SER A 275 11.35 18.04 5.65
C SER A 275 9.96 17.48 5.32
N ASN A 276 8.91 18.27 5.42
CA ASN A 276 7.55 17.79 5.18
C ASN A 276 7.31 17.60 3.68
N ILE A 277 6.58 16.55 3.31
CA ILE A 277 6.06 16.38 1.94
C ILE A 277 4.86 17.31 1.78
N ILE A 278 4.92 18.18 0.78
CA ILE A 278 3.87 19.16 0.45
C ILE A 278 3.19 18.89 -0.89
N GLY A 279 3.62 17.86 -1.60
CA GLY A 279 3.04 17.45 -2.87
C GLY A 279 3.94 16.47 -3.62
N GLY A 280 3.68 16.31 -4.91
CA GLY A 280 4.47 15.48 -5.79
C GLY A 280 4.47 15.99 -7.23
N LEU A 281 5.53 15.65 -7.95
CA LEU A 281 5.68 15.90 -9.37
C LEU A 281 5.70 14.56 -10.11
N SER A 282 4.91 14.47 -11.17
CA SER A 282 4.84 13.28 -12.02
C SER A 282 6.13 13.11 -12.83
N ALA A 283 6.46 11.86 -13.16
CA ALA A 283 7.56 11.57 -14.08
C ALA A 283 7.38 12.33 -15.42
N LYS A 284 8.49 12.64 -16.10
CA LYS A 284 8.55 13.38 -17.37
C LYS A 284 8.10 14.84 -17.30
N SER A 285 7.63 15.34 -16.17
CA SER A 285 7.36 16.77 -15.98
C SER A 285 8.65 17.56 -16.16
N THR A 286 8.56 18.70 -16.85
CA THR A 286 9.66 19.67 -16.91
C THR A 286 9.52 20.62 -15.73
N VAL A 287 10.63 20.89 -15.06
CA VAL A 287 10.72 21.88 -13.98
C VAL A 287 11.83 22.87 -14.27
N ARG A 288 11.66 24.10 -13.77
CA ARG A 288 12.76 25.06 -13.64
C ARG A 288 13.45 24.83 -12.30
N ILE A 289 14.78 24.79 -12.29
CA ILE A 289 15.57 24.77 -11.07
C ILE A 289 15.77 26.22 -10.61
N ASP A 290 15.29 26.56 -9.42
CA ASP A 290 15.41 27.92 -8.88
C ASP A 290 16.63 28.09 -7.99
N GLN A 291 16.93 27.07 -7.18
CA GLN A 291 18.04 27.06 -6.24
C GLN A 291 18.60 25.65 -6.10
N VAL A 292 19.90 25.53 -5.85
CA VAL A 292 20.56 24.27 -5.56
C VAL A 292 21.10 24.28 -4.14
N TYR A 293 20.97 23.16 -3.45
CA TYR A 293 21.45 22.99 -2.08
C TYR A 293 22.22 21.69 -1.95
N ARG A 294 23.47 21.80 -1.47
CA ARG A 294 24.27 20.68 -1.00
C ARG A 294 24.03 20.47 0.48
N LEU A 295 23.79 19.23 0.88
CA LEU A 295 23.62 18.91 2.29
C LEU A 295 24.92 19.23 3.07
N GLU A 296 24.81 19.92 4.20
CA GLU A 296 25.98 20.32 5.00
C GLU A 296 26.75 19.11 5.58
N GLY A 297 28.08 19.22 5.62
CA GLY A 297 29.01 18.20 6.12
C GLY A 297 29.90 17.62 5.02
N ASP A 298 31.15 17.29 5.36
CA ASP A 298 32.21 16.95 4.39
C ASP A 298 31.74 15.93 3.34
N TRP A 299 31.23 14.78 3.79
CA TRP A 299 30.71 13.76 2.89
C TRP A 299 29.24 13.96 2.51
N CYS A 300 28.48 14.70 3.32
CA CYS A 300 27.07 14.95 3.03
C CYS A 300 26.86 15.90 1.85
N SER A 301 27.87 16.72 1.54
CA SER A 301 27.87 17.65 0.42
C SER A 301 27.68 17.01 -0.96
N HIS A 302 27.81 15.68 -1.06
CA HIS A 302 27.50 14.90 -2.25
C HIS A 302 25.98 14.75 -2.50
N PHE A 303 25.12 14.91 -1.49
CA PHE A 303 23.67 14.82 -1.64
C PHE A 303 23.10 16.16 -2.09
N ILE A 304 22.53 16.19 -3.29
CA ILE A 304 22.04 17.41 -3.94
C ILE A 304 20.52 17.49 -3.86
N TRP A 305 20.05 18.64 -3.40
CA TRP A 305 18.66 19.05 -3.43
C TRP A 305 18.50 20.26 -4.34
N ALA A 306 17.32 20.43 -4.91
CA ALA A 306 16.99 21.59 -5.71
C ALA A 306 15.61 22.10 -5.34
N GLN A 307 15.48 23.42 -5.22
CA GLN A 307 14.18 24.07 -5.29
C GLN A 307 13.76 24.11 -6.75
N VAL A 308 12.54 23.67 -7.02
CA VAL A 308 11.96 23.62 -8.34
C VAL A 308 10.68 24.43 -8.40
N SER A 309 10.42 25.02 -9.56
CA SER A 309 9.13 25.61 -9.93
C SER A 309 8.61 24.95 -11.21
N PRO A 310 7.28 24.91 -11.40
CA PRO A 310 6.70 24.50 -12.66
C PRO A 310 7.15 25.43 -13.80
N VAL A 311 7.18 24.89 -15.01
CA VAL A 311 7.35 25.70 -16.22
C VAL A 311 5.97 26.27 -16.59
N PRO A 312 5.85 27.59 -16.82
CA PRO A 312 4.62 28.21 -17.31
C PRO A 312 4.13 27.63 -18.63
#